data_AF-A0AAD2FKZ4-F1
#
_entry.id   AF-A0AAD2FKZ4-F1
#
_cell.length_a   1.000
_cell.length_b   1.000
_cell.length_c   1.000
_cell.angle_alpha   90.00
_cell.angle_beta   90.00
_cell.angle_gamma   90.00
#
_symmetry.space_group_name_H-M   'P 1'
#
loop_
_entity.id
_entity.type
_entity.pdbx_description
1 polymer ?
#
loop_
_entity_poly.entity_id
_entity_poly.type
_entity_poly.pdbx_seq_one_letter_code
_entity_poly.pdbx_strand_id
1 'polypeptide(L)' 'MPQFEDEPIIAAFKALDNAGSGKIDAEELKQLLTAMGEKYTDEEADKMIEDMGGGDSIDYAKMVKKLNAEANKDPFEGL' A
#
# COMPACT_ATOMS: atom_id res chain seq x y z
N MET A 1 -15.60 -6.85 -12.96
CA MET A 1 -14.55 -5.96 -13.52
C MET A 1 -13.20 -6.57 -13.19
N PRO A 2 -12.22 -6.58 -14.09
CA PRO A 2 -10.87 -7.00 -13.72
C PRO A 2 -10.25 -5.95 -12.79
N GLN A 3 -9.65 -6.39 -11.68
CA GLN A 3 -9.16 -5.58 -10.56
C GLN A 3 -7.89 -4.77 -10.91
N PHE A 4 -7.94 -3.94 -11.96
CA PHE A 4 -6.81 -3.15 -12.48
C PHE A 4 -6.48 -1.88 -11.67
N GLU A 5 -6.92 -1.76 -10.42
CA GLU A 5 -6.61 -0.57 -9.61
C GLU A 5 -5.31 -0.69 -8.78
N ASP A 6 -4.68 -1.87 -8.71
CA ASP A 6 -3.46 -2.09 -7.91
C ASP A 6 -2.14 -1.96 -8.70
N GLU A 7 -2.21 -1.97 -10.04
CA GLU A 7 -1.03 -1.78 -10.90
C GLU A 7 -0.30 -0.44 -10.72
N PRO A 8 -0.96 0.73 -10.55
CA PRO A 8 -0.24 1.99 -10.39
C PRO A 8 0.52 2.05 -9.06
N ILE A 9 -0.04 1.47 -7.99
CA ILE A 9 0.58 1.40 -6.68
C ILE A 9 1.87 0.60 -6.76
N ILE A 10 1.81 -0.60 -7.33
CA ILE A 10 2.99 -1.47 -7.51
C ILE A 10 4.01 -0.82 -8.44
N ALA A 11 3.56 -0.17 -9.51
CA ALA A 11 4.45 0.51 -10.46
C ALA A 11 5.19 1.68 -9.80
N ALA A 12 4.50 2.47 -8.97
CA ALA A 12 5.11 3.55 -8.20
C ALA A 12 6.13 3.02 -7.19
N PHE A 13 5.82 1.92 -6.49
CA PHE A 13 6.79 1.27 -5.60
C PHE A 13 8.02 0.74 -6.32
N LYS A 14 7.83 0.08 -7.47
CA LYS A 14 8.95 -0.40 -8.29
C LYS A 14 9.79 0.73 -8.88
N ALA A 15 9.20 1.89 -9.13
CA ALA A 15 9.94 3.07 -9.60
C ALA A 15 10.83 3.67 -8.50
N LEU A 16 10.50 3.46 -7.23
CA LEU A 16 11.28 3.94 -6.09
C LEU A 16 12.29 2.91 -5.59
N ASP A 17 11.95 1.61 -5.66
CA ASP A 17 12.85 0.50 -5.34
C ASP A 17 13.88 0.24 -6.46
N ASN A 18 14.78 1.20 -6.67
CA ASN A 18 15.90 1.08 -7.62
C ASN A 18 16.85 -0.08 -7.29
N ALA A 19 16.89 -0.49 -6.02
CA ALA A 19 17.70 -1.61 -5.55
C ALA A 19 17.06 -2.98 -5.84
N GLY A 20 15.76 -3.03 -6.19
CA GLY A 20 15.01 -4.27 -6.34
C GLY A 20 14.93 -5.09 -5.05
N SER A 21 15.00 -4.41 -3.91
CA SER A 21 15.02 -5.01 -2.57
C SER A 21 13.66 -5.56 -2.13
N GLY A 22 12.57 -5.11 -2.78
CA GLY A 22 11.20 -5.41 -2.37
C GLY A 22 10.74 -4.58 -1.16
N LYS A 23 11.54 -3.61 -0.73
CA LYS A 23 11.27 -2.76 0.43
C LYS A 23 11.52 -1.29 0.10
N ILE A 24 10.78 -0.42 0.76
CA ILE A 24 10.97 1.03 0.70
C ILE A 24 10.93 1.61 2.11
N ASP A 25 11.40 2.83 2.29
CA ASP A 25 11.37 3.43 3.61
C ASP A 25 9.94 3.82 4.02
N ALA A 26 9.63 3.74 5.31
CA ALA A 26 8.29 4.07 5.82
C ALA A 26 7.87 5.51 5.49
N GLU A 27 8.82 6.44 5.45
CA GLU A 27 8.59 7.84 5.10
C GLU A 27 8.25 8.00 3.61
N GLU A 28 8.96 7.28 2.72
CA GLU A 28 8.65 7.24 1.28
C GLU A 28 7.29 6.59 1.02
N LEU A 29 6.95 5.55 1.80
CA LEU A 29 5.65 4.90 1.72
C LEU A 29 4.53 5.89 2.07
N LYS A 30 4.69 6.63 3.17
CA LYS A 30 3.72 7.66 3.58
C LYS A 30 3.54 8.71 2.50
N GLN A 31 4.64 9.18 1.91
CA GLN A 31 4.60 10.15 0.82
C GLN A 31 3.89 9.60 -0.43
N LEU A 32 4.09 8.33 -0.79
CA LEU A 32 3.37 7.69 -1.90
C LEU A 32 1.88 7.55 -1.62
N LEU A 33 1.51 7.06 -0.44
CA LEU A 33 0.11 6.85 -0.06
C LEU A 33 -0.66 8.17 -0.04
N THR A 34 -0.04 9.23 0.50
CA THR A 34 -0.61 10.59 0.53
C THR A 34 -0.55 11.29 -0.83
N ALA A 35 0.48 11.06 -1.66
CA ALA A 35 0.56 11.60 -3.03
C ALA A 35 -0.46 10.95 -3.97
N MET A 36 -0.86 9.70 -3.70
CA MET A 36 -2.00 9.07 -4.36
C MET A 36 -3.36 9.64 -3.92
N GLY A 37 -3.36 10.53 -2.92
CA GLY A 37 -4.20 11.72 -2.85
C GLY A 37 -5.68 11.56 -2.50
N GLU A 38 -6.31 10.45 -2.87
CA GLU A 38 -7.77 10.28 -2.68
C GLU A 38 -8.18 9.06 -1.84
N LYS A 39 -7.28 8.08 -1.62
CA LYS A 39 -7.63 6.84 -0.90
C LYS A 39 -7.16 6.78 0.55
N TYR A 40 -6.09 7.50 0.93
CA TYR A 40 -5.49 7.35 2.27
C TYR A 40 -5.09 8.69 2.88
N THR A 41 -5.56 8.93 4.10
CA THR A 41 -5.15 10.04 4.97
C THR A 41 -3.80 9.76 5.64
N ASP A 42 -3.16 10.78 6.20
CA ASP A 42 -1.92 10.63 6.99
C ASP A 42 -2.08 9.59 8.12
N GLU A 43 -3.23 9.59 8.80
CA GLU A 43 -3.53 8.66 9.89
C GLU A 43 -3.68 7.21 9.40
N GLU A 44 -4.29 7.01 8.23
CA GLU A 44 -4.42 5.68 7.61
C GLU A 44 -3.08 5.17 7.09
N ALA A 45 -2.24 6.06 6.56
CA ALA A 45 -0.88 5.73 6.15
C ALA A 45 -0.01 5.33 7.36
N ASP A 46 -0.07 6.09 8.45
CA ASP A 46 0.63 5.75 9.69
C ASP A 46 0.17 4.39 10.24
N LYS A 47 -1.14 4.15 10.25
CA LYS A 47 -1.70 2.86 10.67
C LYS A 47 -1.24 1.72 9.77
N MET A 48 -1.17 1.91 8.45
CA MET A 48 -0.64 0.91 7.53
C MET A 48 0.83 0.59 7.79
N ILE A 49 1.64 1.61 8.07
CA ILE A 49 3.06 1.45 8.39
C ILE A 49 3.23 0.65 9.68
N GLU A 50 2.46 0.97 10.73
CA GLU A 50 2.44 0.18 11.97
C GLU A 50 1.99 -1.26 11.71
N ASP A 51 0.94 -1.45 10.91
CA ASP A 51 0.39 -2.76 10.56
C ASP A 51 1.35 -3.64 9.74
N MET A 52 2.27 -3.03 8.99
CA MET A 52 3.31 -3.76 8.27
C MET A 52 4.44 -4.25 9.19
N GLY A 53 4.46 -3.78 10.43
CA GLY A 53 5.37 -4.20 11.49
C GLY A 53 6.03 -3.04 12.23
N GLY A 54 5.89 -1.79 11.75
CA GLY A 54 6.57 -0.62 12.27
C GLY A 54 8.10 -0.73 12.12
N GLY A 55 8.72 0.23 11.45
CA GLY A 55 10.18 0.26 11.29
C GLY A 55 10.63 1.15 10.15
N ASP A 56 11.94 1.21 9.93
CA ASP A 56 12.53 2.07 8.90
C ASP A 56 12.15 1.63 7.49
N SER A 57 11.98 0.32 7.24
CA SER A 57 11.67 -0.22 5.91
C SER A 57 10.44 -1.14 5.89
N ILE A 58 9.61 -0.97 4.85
CA ILE A 58 8.32 -1.62 4.67
C ILE A 58 8.33 -2.47 3.41
N ASP A 59 7.84 -3.70 3.51
CA ASP A 59 7.63 -4.60 2.36
C ASP A 59 6.33 -4.22 1.63
N TYR A 60 6.48 -3.55 0.49
CA TYR A 60 5.34 -3.08 -0.29
C TYR A 60 4.55 -4.23 -0.95
N ALA A 61 5.17 -5.39 -1.19
CA ALA A 61 4.47 -6.55 -1.74
C ALA A 61 3.49 -7.13 -0.72
N LYS A 62 3.88 -7.17 0.55
CA LYS A 62 2.99 -7.53 1.66
C LYS A 62 1.87 -6.49 1.83
N MET A 63 2.20 -5.20 1.67
CA MET A 63 1.20 -4.14 1.76
C MET A 63 0.13 -4.25 0.68
N VAL A 64 0.52 -4.40 -0.59
CA VAL A 64 -0.42 -4.53 -1.70
C VAL A 64 -1.32 -5.75 -1.53
N LYS A 65 -0.78 -6.88 -1.04
CA LYS A 65 -1.61 -8.04 -0.68
C LYS A 65 -2.65 -7.72 0.39
N LYS A 66 -2.29 -6.90 1.38
CA LYS A 66 -3.20 -6.50 2.46
C LYS A 66 -4.26 -5.52 1.96
N LEU A 67 -3.86 -4.53 1.17
CA LEU A 67 -4.78 -3.58 0.52
C LEU A 67 -5.80 -4.30 -0.37
N ASN A 68 -5.34 -5.26 -1.17
CA ASN A 68 -6.22 -6.06 -2.02
C ASN A 68 -7.16 -6.97 -1.19
N ALA A 69 -6.67 -7.49 -0.06
CA ALA A 69 -7.49 -8.25 0.88
C ALA A 69 -8.55 -7.38 1.60
N GLU A 70 -8.26 -6.11 1.88
CA GLU A 70 -9.22 -5.18 2.51
C GLU A 70 -10.20 -4.58 1.50
N ALA A 71 -9.77 -4.32 0.26
CA ALA A 71 -10.62 -3.83 -0.83
C ALA A 71 -11.68 -4.85 -1.28
N ASN A 72 -11.44 -6.15 -1.09
CA ASN A 72 -12.41 -7.21 -1.37
C ASN A 72 -13.42 -7.47 -0.24
N LYS A 73 -13.50 -6.62 0.80
CA LYS A 73 -14.67 -6.63 1.69
C LYS A 73 -15.86 -5.99 0.98
N ASP A 74 -16.46 -6.75 0.06
CA ASP A 74 -17.74 -6.41 -0.53
C ASP A 74 -18.77 -6.36 0.62
N PRO A 75 -19.46 -5.23 0.87
CA PRO A 75 -20.43 -5.10 1.95
C PRO A 75 -21.66 -6.03 1.78
N PHE A 76 -21.74 -6.79 0.68
CA PHE A 76 -22.79 -7.75 0.38
C PHE A 76 -22.34 -9.22 0.42
N GLU A 77 -21.09 -9.56 0.74
CA GLU A 77 -20.71 -10.96 1.02
C GLU A 77 -21.29 -11.42 2.37
N GLY A 78 -22.54 -11.88 2.35
CA GLY A 78 -23.24 -12.41 3.53
C GLY A 78 -24.72 -12.07 3.62
N LEU A 79 -25.31 -11.42 2.61
CA LEU A 79 -26.76 -11.22 2.48
C LEU A 79 -27.40 -12.26 1.56
#